data_AF-A0A2K9NYT0-F1
#
_entry.id   AF-A0A2K9NYT0-F1
#
_cell.length_a   1.000
_cell.length_b   1.000
_cell.length_c   1.000
_cell.angle_alpha   90.00
_cell.angle_beta   90.00
_cell.angle_gamma   90.00
#
_symmetry.space_group_name_H-M   'P 1'
#
loop_
_entity.id
_entity.type
_entity.pdbx_description
1 polymer ?
#
loop_
_entity_poly.entity_id
_entity_poly.type
_entity_poly.pdbx_seq_one_letter_code
_entity_poly.pdbx_strand_id
1 'polypeptide(L)' 'MAEIVDDVNCPMLNKVIELGYCVELQWIVDGGVKPTKDEKFLTQKHYEICRNCKKRIDPSL' A
#
# COMPACT_ATOMS: atom_id res chain seq x y z
N MET A 1 -3.81 9.77 -23.63
CA MET A 1 -3.77 8.50 -22.86
C MET A 1 -4.48 8.77 -21.56
N ALA A 2 -5.62 8.13 -21.33
CA ALA A 2 -6.32 8.29 -20.05
C ALA A 2 -5.51 7.54 -19.00
N GLU A 3 -4.85 8.27 -18.11
CA GLU A 3 -4.23 7.70 -16.91
C GLU A 3 -5.37 7.13 -16.07
N ILE A 4 -5.54 5.82 -16.11
CA ILE A 4 -6.47 5.13 -15.22
C ILE A 4 -5.80 5.18 -13.85
N VAL A 5 -6.08 6.24 -13.10
CA VAL A 5 -5.69 6.35 -11.70
C VAL A 5 -6.65 5.45 -10.94
N ASP A 6 -6.30 4.16 -10.82
CA ASP A 6 -7.06 3.24 -10.00
C ASP A 6 -6.87 3.62 -8.54
N ASP A 7 -7.84 4.35 -8.00
CA ASP A 7 -7.89 4.71 -6.59
C ASP A 7 -8.28 3.49 -5.75
N VAL A 8 -7.48 3.17 -4.73
CA VAL A 8 -7.70 2.05 -3.82
C VAL A 8 -7.96 2.54 -2.41
N ASN A 9 -9.01 2.00 -1.79
CA ASN A 9 -9.25 2.23 -0.38
C ASN A 9 -8.21 1.46 0.46
N CYS A 10 -7.33 2.19 1.13
CA CYS A 10 -6.26 1.63 1.93
C CYS A 10 -6.65 1.61 3.42
N PRO A 11 -6.97 0.44 4.00
CA PRO A 11 -7.38 0.34 5.41
C PRO A 11 -6.23 0.67 6.37
N MET A 12 -4.98 0.54 5.91
CA MET A 12 -3.80 0.92 6.67
C MET A 12 -3.73 2.43 6.90
N LEU A 13 -4.08 3.23 5.89
CA LEU A 13 -4.08 4.69 5.98
C LEU A 13 -5.46 5.27 6.26
N ASN A 14 -6.49 4.42 6.30
CA ASN A 14 -7.90 4.77 6.42
C ASN A 14 -8.33 5.88 5.44
N LYS A 15 -7.78 5.84 4.23
CA LYS A 15 -8.05 6.79 3.15
C LYS A 15 -7.91 6.12 1.80
N VAL A 16 -8.49 6.74 0.79
CA VAL A 16 -8.27 6.37 -0.61
C VAL A 16 -6.90 6.89 -1.03
N ILE A 17 -6.12 6.01 -1.66
CA ILE A 17 -4.79 6.31 -2.21
C ILE A 17 -4.70 5.80 -3.63
N GLU A 18 -3.74 6.32 -4.38
CA GLU A 18 -3.45 5.83 -5.73
C GLU A 18 -2.89 4.39 -5.69
N LEU A 19 -3.23 3.57 -6.68
CA LEU A 19 -2.73 2.20 -6.81
C LEU A 19 -1.20 2.13 -6.77
N GLY A 20 -0.51 3.06 -7.43
CA GLY A 20 0.95 3.13 -7.42
C GLY A 20 1.50 3.21 -5.99
N TYR A 21 0.94 4.10 -5.17
CA TYR A 21 1.32 4.23 -3.76
C TYR A 21 0.95 3.00 -2.94
N CYS A 22 -0.16 2.33 -3.24
CA CYS A 22 -0.52 1.07 -2.59
C CYS A 22 0.50 -0.04 -2.88
N VAL A 23 0.98 -0.15 -4.12
CA VAL A 23 2.03 -1.11 -4.49
C VAL A 23 3.33 -0.80 -3.74
N GLU A 24 3.76 0.46 -3.71
CA GLU A 24 4.95 0.85 -2.94
C GLU A 24 4.84 0.49 -1.45
N LEU A 25 3.68 0.77 -0.83
CA LEU A 25 3.42 0.38 0.56
C LEU A 25 3.50 -1.14 0.76
N GLN A 26 2.99 -1.93 -0.18
CA GLN A 26 3.10 -3.39 -0.10
C GLN A 26 4.56 -3.84 -0.17
N TRP A 27 5.37 -3.24 -1.04
CA TRP A 27 6.80 -3.55 -1.16
C TRP A 27 7.59 -3.17 0.09
N ILE A 28 7.26 -2.04 0.72
CA ILE A 28 7.85 -1.64 2.01
C ILE A 28 7.49 -2.65 3.11
N VAL A 29 6.23 -3.08 3.15
CA VAL A 29 5.73 -4.02 4.16
C VAL A 29 6.32 -5.42 3.99
N ASP A 30 6.55 -5.88 2.76
CA ASP A 30 7.25 -7.14 2.45
C ASP A 30 8.78 -7.03 2.65
N GLY A 31 9.30 -5.83 2.95
CA GLY A 31 10.72 -5.60 3.20
C GLY A 31 11.57 -5.51 1.92
N GLY A 32 10.93 -5.38 0.75
CA GLY A 32 11.60 -5.16 -0.53
C GLY A 32 12.20 -3.75 -0.66
N VAL A 33 11.67 -2.78 0.07
CA VAL A 33 12.14 -1.37 0.07
C VAL A 33 12.16 -0.82 1.50
N LYS A 34 13.14 0.03 1.83
CA LYS A 34 13.17 0.73 3.12
C LYS A 34 12.14 1.88 3.12
N PRO A 35 11.36 2.07 4.18
CA PRO A 35 10.39 3.16 4.26
C PRO A 35 11.08 4.52 4.10
N THR A 36 10.51 5.40 3.27
CA THR A 36 10.98 6.78 3.12
C THR A 36 10.58 7.64 4.32
N LYS A 37 11.08 8.89 4.40
CA LYS A 37 10.82 9.79 5.54
C LYS A 37 9.33 10.01 5.77
N ASP A 38 8.55 10.05 4.70
CA ASP A 38 7.10 10.21 4.73
C ASP A 38 6.40 8.99 5.35
N GLU A 39 6.95 7.78 5.21
CA GLU A 39 6.40 6.56 5.82
C GLU A 39 6.90 6.27 7.24
N LYS A 40 7.66 7.18 7.88
CA LYS A 40 8.14 6.98 9.26
C LYS A 40 7.04 6.93 10.31
N PHE A 41 5.83 7.43 10.00
CA PHE A 41 4.67 7.30 10.89
C PHE A 41 4.08 5.88 10.87
N LEU A 42 4.48 5.03 9.92
CA LEU A 42 4.02 3.66 9.83
C LEU A 42 4.62 2.83 10.95
N THR A 43 3.77 2.45 11.88
CA THR A 43 4.11 1.51 12.95
C THR A 43 3.91 0.07 12.51
N GLN A 44 4.44 -0.88 13.29
CA GLN A 44 4.26 -2.31 13.03
C GLN A 44 2.78 -2.72 12.88
N LYS A 45 1.87 -2.07 13.63
CA LYS A 45 0.41 -2.26 13.51
C LYS A 45 -0.11 -1.90 12.12
N HIS A 46 0.41 -0.85 11.50
CA HIS A 46 0.05 -0.46 10.13
C HIS A 46 0.51 -1.51 9.12
N TYR A 47 1.72 -2.05 9.32
CA TYR A 47 2.23 -3.12 8.47
C TYR A 47 1.41 -4.41 8.59
N GLU A 48 0.94 -4.76 9.78
CA GLU A 48 0.03 -5.91 9.96
C GLU A 48 -1.31 -5.70 9.25
N ILE A 49 -1.87 -4.48 9.29
CA ILE A 49 -3.09 -4.15 8.54
C ILE A 49 -2.87 -4.32 7.03
N CYS A 50 -1.72 -3.85 6.51
CA CYS A 50 -1.38 -4.00 5.10
C CYS A 50 -1.21 -5.47 4.67
N ARG A 51 -0.51 -6.29 5.48
CA ARG A 51 -0.35 -7.73 5.20
C ARG A 51 -1.66 -8.49 5.18
N ASN A 52 -2.62 -8.07 6.01
CA ASN A 52 -3.95 -8.66 6.06
C ASN A 52 -4.92 -8.09 5.01
N CYS A 53 -4.47 -7.15 4.17
CA CYS A 53 -5.32 -6.55 3.15
C CYS A 53 -5.64 -7.57 2.05
N LYS A 54 -6.93 -7.89 1.85
CA LYS A 54 -7.39 -8.84 0.81
C LYS A 54 -7.02 -8.40 -0.62
N LYS A 55 -6.78 -7.11 -0.84
CA LYS A 55 -6.36 -6.53 -2.14
C LYS A 55 -4.85 -6.68 -2.42
N ARG A 56 -4.08 -7.38 -1.57
CA ARG A 56 -2.70 -7.82 -1.86
C ARG A 56 -2.63 -8.88 -2.95
N ILE A 57 -3.76 -9.51 -3.27
CA ILE A 57 -3.86 -10.42 -4.41
C ILE A 57 -3.75 -9.55 -5.65
N ASP A 58 -2.57 -9.59 -6.26
CA ASP A 58 -2.30 -9.05 -7.58
C ASP A 58 -3.49 -9.38 -8.51
N PRO A 59 -4.12 -8.41 -9.19
CA PRO A 59 -5.20 -8.70 -10.13
C PRO A 59 -4.73 -9.48 -11.37
N SER A 60 -3.45 -9.89 -11.44
CA SER A 60 -2.90 -10.77 -12.47
C SER A 60 -3.08 -12.28 -12.22
N LEU A 61 -3.91 -12.70 -11.25
CA LEU A 61 -4.25 -14.11 -11.01
C LEU A 61 -5.73 -14.43 -11.24
#